data_AF-A0A818BC70-F1
#
_entry.id   AF-A0A818BC70-F1
#
_cell.length_a   1.000
_cell.length_b   1.000
_cell.length_c   1.000
_cell.angle_alpha   90.00
_cell.angle_beta   90.00
_cell.angle_gamma   90.00
#
_symmetry.space_group_name_H-M   'P 1'
#
loop_
_entity.id
_entity.type
_entity.pdbx_description
1 polymer ?
#
loop_
_entity_poly.entity_id
_entity_poly.type
_entity_poly.pdbx_seq_one_letter_code
_entity_poly.pdbx_strand_id
1 'polypeptide(L)'
;MTIFSNDDYFLKLFIFFSSGYDGLSLLRTVEKYDINLGRWSQTAPMLTPRSGAGCATVDRYIFACGGFDGIIHLSSVERYDSQINQWTKVTSISVRRCYCGSAFIRGRIAV
;
A
#
# COMPACT_ATOMS: atom_id res chain seq x y z
N MET A 1 -25.98 2.45 21.40
CA MET A 1 -25.44 1.12 21.10
C MET A 1 -25.14 1.10 19.61
N THR A 2 -23.96 1.57 19.23
CA THR A 2 -23.55 1.60 17.82
C THR A 2 -22.75 0.33 17.59
N ILE A 3 -23.37 -0.61 16.89
CA ILE A 3 -22.75 -1.84 16.41
C ILE A 3 -21.67 -1.45 15.40
N PHE A 4 -20.40 -1.44 15.85
CA PHE A 4 -19.27 -1.56 14.94
C PHE A 4 -19.41 -2.93 14.27
N SER A 5 -19.50 -2.98 12.94
CA SER A 5 -19.51 -4.27 12.24
C SER A 5 -18.16 -4.93 12.44
N ASN A 6 -18.16 -6.25 12.58
CA ASN A 6 -16.97 -7.08 12.83
C ASN A 6 -15.94 -7.09 11.67
N ASP A 7 -16.02 -6.15 10.73
CA ASP A 7 -15.13 -6.07 9.57
C ASP A 7 -13.94 -5.11 9.80
N ASP A 8 -13.94 -4.39 10.93
CA ASP A 8 -12.93 -3.38 11.29
C ASP A 8 -11.69 -3.96 11.99
N TYR A 9 -11.59 -5.28 12.17
CA TYR A 9 -10.41 -5.89 12.81
C TYR A 9 -9.24 -5.92 11.85
N PHE A 10 -8.45 -4.84 11.89
CA PHE A 10 -7.04 -4.80 11.54
C PHE A 10 -6.73 -5.64 10.31
N LEU A 11 -7.09 -5.13 9.12
CA LEU A 11 -6.32 -5.41 7.93
C LEU A 11 -4.88 -4.96 8.23
N LYS A 12 -4.08 -5.84 8.83
CA LYS A 12 -2.64 -5.84 8.62
C LYS A 12 -2.45 -6.31 7.19
N LEU A 13 -2.76 -5.42 6.25
CA LEU A 13 -2.26 -5.52 4.91
C LEU A 13 -0.76 -5.30 5.05
N PHE A 14 -0.01 -6.38 5.25
CA PHE A 14 1.37 -6.37 4.85
C PHE A 14 1.33 -6.27 3.33
N ILE A 15 1.40 -5.03 2.83
CA ILE A 15 1.77 -4.82 1.44
C ILE A 15 3.21 -5.31 1.39
N PHE A 16 3.38 -6.58 1.03
CA PHE A 16 4.60 -6.97 0.37
C PHE A 16 4.59 -6.20 -0.94
N PHE A 17 5.20 -5.02 -0.90
CA PHE A 17 5.97 -4.60 -2.05
C PHE A 17 6.89 -5.77 -2.24
N SER A 18 6.64 -6.58 -3.26
CA SER A 18 7.73 -7.43 -3.65
C SER A 18 8.84 -6.43 -4.05
N SER A 19 9.82 -6.35 -3.16
CA SER A 19 11.21 -6.49 -3.55
C SER A 19 11.46 -7.86 -4.22
N GLY A 20 10.43 -8.67 -4.47
CA GLY A 20 10.42 -9.84 -5.33
C GLY A 20 10.58 -9.39 -6.77
N TYR A 21 11.80 -9.01 -7.08
CA TYR A 21 12.44 -9.46 -8.29
C TYR A 21 12.18 -10.97 -8.37
N ASP A 22 11.27 -11.41 -9.23
CA ASP A 22 11.07 -12.82 -9.58
C ASP A 22 12.28 -13.41 -10.34
N GLY A 23 13.35 -12.64 -10.46
CA GLY A 23 14.48 -12.86 -11.36
C GLY A 23 14.44 -11.98 -12.61
N LEU A 24 13.29 -11.36 -12.93
CA LEU A 24 13.01 -10.80 -14.25
C LEU A 24 12.24 -9.46 -14.25
N SER A 25 11.37 -9.15 -13.28
CA SER A 25 10.50 -7.94 -13.31
C SER A 25 10.04 -7.45 -11.94
N LEU A 26 9.76 -6.13 -11.85
CA LEU A 26 9.13 -5.52 -10.67
C LEU A 26 7.64 -5.82 -10.63
N LEU A 27 7.13 -6.19 -9.45
CA LEU A 27 5.73 -6.50 -9.28
C LEU A 27 4.90 -5.28 -8.89
N ARG A 28 3.66 -5.29 -9.35
CA ARG A 28 2.57 -4.40 -8.93
C ARG A 28 1.51 -5.13 -8.10
N THR A 29 1.71 -6.43 -7.87
CA THR A 29 0.78 -7.29 -7.14
C THR A 29 0.74 -6.90 -5.68
N VAL A 30 -0.43 -7.00 -5.08
CA VAL A 30 -0.64 -6.73 -3.66
C VAL A 30 -1.39 -7.90 -3.06
N GLU A 31 -0.88 -8.43 -1.97
CA GLU A 31 -1.49 -9.53 -1.24
C GLU A 31 -1.99 -9.06 0.11
N LYS A 32 -3.11 -9.63 0.55
CA LYS A 32 -3.67 -9.42 1.89
C LYS A 32 -3.66 -10.69 2.70
N TYR A 33 -3.30 -10.55 3.97
CA TYR A 33 -3.38 -11.63 4.93
C TYR A 33 -4.68 -11.54 5.71
N ASP A 34 -5.47 -12.61 5.64
CA ASP A 34 -6.64 -12.79 6.49
C ASP A 34 -6.20 -13.52 7.77
N ILE A 35 -6.30 -12.83 8.92
CA ILE A 35 -5.83 -13.38 10.20
C ILE A 35 -6.74 -14.50 10.72
N ASN A 36 -8.03 -14.47 10.36
CA ASN A 36 -9.01 -15.47 10.80
C ASN A 36 -8.84 -16.77 10.02
N LEU A 37 -8.50 -16.65 8.73
CA LEU A 37 -8.26 -17.78 7.84
C LEU A 37 -6.79 -18.20 7.77
N GLY A 38 -5.89 -17.41 8.36
CA GLY A 38 -4.45 -17.65 8.38
C GLY A 38 -3.79 -17.69 6.99
N ARG A 39 -4.38 -17.04 5.98
CA ARG A 39 -3.98 -17.19 4.56
C ARG A 39 -3.77 -15.87 3.84
N TRP A 40 -2.88 -15.89 2.85
CA TRP A 40 -2.72 -14.82 1.88
C TRP A 40 -3.75 -14.94 0.76
N SER A 41 -4.17 -13.81 0.22
CA SER A 41 -5.00 -13.72 -0.96
C SER A 41 -4.63 -12.50 -1.79
N GLN A 42 -4.75 -12.57 -3.10
CA GLN A 42 -4.47 -11.43 -3.98
C GLN A 42 -5.55 -10.36 -3.86
N THR A 43 -5.13 -9.12 -4.02
CA THR A 43 -6.00 -7.93 -4.14
C THR A 43 -5.77 -7.27 -5.49
N ALA A 44 -6.50 -6.18 -5.76
CA ALA A 44 -6.22 -5.40 -6.95
C ALA A 44 -4.75 -4.93 -6.97
N PRO A 45 -4.06 -5.07 -8.11
CA PRO A 45 -2.70 -4.59 -8.24
C PRO A 45 -2.66 -3.06 -8.19
N MET A 46 -1.54 -2.50 -7.74
CA MET A 46 -1.26 -1.07 -7.88
C MET A 46 -1.26 -0.67 -9.36
N LEU A 47 -1.51 0.62 -9.64
CA LEU A 47 -1.45 1.13 -11.02
C LEU A 47 0.01 1.26 -11.48
N THR A 48 0.93 1.52 -10.54
CA THR A 48 2.38 1.62 -10.80
C THR A 48 3.12 0.52 -10.04
N PRO A 49 4.08 -0.20 -10.65
CA PRO A 49 4.98 -1.07 -9.90
C PRO A 49 5.85 -0.23 -8.96
N ARG A 50 6.08 -0.72 -7.73
CA ARG A 50 6.80 0.02 -6.69
C ARG A 50 7.64 -0.93 -5.84
N SER A 51 8.96 -0.77 -5.89
CA SER A 51 9.89 -1.33 -4.89
C SER A 51 10.29 -0.27 -3.88
N GLY A 52 10.40 -0.66 -2.61
CA GLY A 52 10.81 0.23 -1.52
C GLY A 52 9.88 1.43 -1.30
N ALA A 53 8.60 1.33 -1.66
CA ALA A 53 7.66 2.40 -1.35
C ALA A 53 7.34 2.43 0.15
N GLY A 54 7.09 3.63 0.66
CA GLY A 54 6.61 3.82 2.01
C GLY A 54 5.10 3.60 2.08
N CYS A 55 4.64 2.88 3.11
CA CYS A 55 3.22 2.55 3.29
C CYS A 55 2.65 3.14 4.57
N ALA A 56 1.45 3.70 4.49
CA ALA A 56 0.71 4.15 5.67
C ALA A 56 -0.78 3.85 5.53
N THR A 57 -1.42 3.47 6.65
CA THR A 57 -2.87 3.33 6.73
C THR A 57 -3.49 4.60 7.31
N VAL A 58 -4.58 5.07 6.70
CA VAL A 58 -5.38 6.19 7.18
C VAL A 58 -6.83 5.80 7.06
N ASP A 59 -7.52 5.67 8.20
CA ASP A 59 -8.86 5.10 8.29
C ASP A 59 -8.93 3.74 7.56
N ARG A 60 -9.81 3.61 6.55
CA ARG A 60 -9.94 2.40 5.73
C ARG A 60 -8.95 2.30 4.57
N TYR A 61 -8.19 3.36 4.32
CA TYR A 61 -7.37 3.50 3.13
C TYR A 61 -5.92 3.16 3.40
N ILE A 62 -5.24 2.71 2.35
CA ILE A 62 -3.82 2.38 2.41
C ILE A 62 -3.10 3.16 1.34
N PHE A 63 -2.04 3.87 1.72
CA PHE A 63 -1.29 4.75 0.85
C PHE A 63 0.07 4.15 0.55
N ALA A 64 0.40 4.02 -0.73
CA ALA A 64 1.73 3.67 -1.22
C ALA A 64 2.40 4.94 -1.75
N CYS A 65 3.46 5.39 -1.07
CA CYS A 65 4.13 6.65 -1.31
C CYS A 65 5.53 6.41 -1.90
N GLY A 66 5.80 6.98 -3.08
CA GLY A 66 7.11 6.90 -3.72
C GLY A 66 7.51 5.48 -4.13
N GLY A 67 8.78 5.14 -3.96
CA GLY A 67 9.38 3.87 -4.39
C GLY A 67 10.14 3.99 -5.72
N PHE A 68 10.41 2.85 -6.34
CA PHE A 68 11.11 2.70 -7.62
C PHE A 68 10.30 1.81 -8.56
N ASP A 69 10.08 2.26 -9.80
CA ASP A 69 9.29 1.52 -10.80
C ASP A 69 10.13 0.63 -11.73
N GLY A 70 11.46 0.59 -11.53
CA GLY A 70 12.40 -0.15 -12.38
C GLY A 70 13.23 0.76 -13.27
N ILE A 71 12.82 2.01 -13.41
CA ILE A 71 13.45 2.99 -14.27
C ILE A 71 13.80 4.24 -13.45
N ILE A 72 12.85 4.75 -12.66
CA ILE A 72 12.99 6.00 -11.90
C ILE A 72 12.45 5.90 -10.48
N HIS A 73 13.01 6.73 -9.60
CA HIS A 73 12.38 7.01 -8.30
C HIS A 73 11.07 7.77 -8.51
N LEU A 74 10.08 7.39 -7.72
CA LEU A 74 8.72 7.90 -7.78
C LEU A 74 8.49 8.95 -6.69
N SER A 75 7.73 9.98 -7.05
CA SER A 75 7.05 10.87 -6.11
C SER A 75 5.54 10.66 -6.10
N SER A 76 5.02 9.83 -7.02
CA SER A 76 3.60 9.54 -7.10
C SER A 76 3.13 8.78 -5.86
N VAL A 77 1.88 9.02 -5.49
CA VAL A 77 1.21 8.33 -4.37
C VAL A 77 -0.06 7.69 -4.91
N GLU A 78 -0.34 6.48 -4.44
CA GLU A 78 -1.58 5.78 -4.75
C GLU A 78 -2.26 5.34 -3.46
N ARG A 79 -3.59 5.36 -3.48
CA ARG A 79 -4.43 4.98 -2.36
C ARG A 79 -5.27 3.77 -2.73
N TYR A 80 -5.22 2.73 -1.91
CA TYR A 80 -6.07 1.56 -1.98
C TYR A 80 -7.33 1.75 -1.14
N ASP A 81 -8.46 1.34 -1.69
CA ASP A 81 -9.75 1.23 -1.00
C ASP A 81 -10.19 -0.23 -0.98
N SER A 82 -10.23 -0.83 0.21
CA SER A 82 -10.58 -2.23 0.40
C SER A 82 -12.04 -2.55 0.09
N GLN A 83 -12.95 -1.57 0.19
CA GLN A 83 -14.39 -1.78 -0.05
C GLN A 83 -14.69 -2.03 -1.52
N ILE A 84 -13.98 -1.32 -2.41
CA ILE A 84 -14.14 -1.45 -3.86
C ILE A 84 -12.99 -2.24 -4.50
N ASN A 85 -12.00 -2.65 -3.69
CA ASN A 85 -10.79 -3.34 -4.12
C ASN A 85 -10.11 -2.63 -5.30
N GLN A 86 -9.78 -1.35 -5.14
CA GLN A 86 -9.17 -0.54 -6.21
C GLN A 86 -8.09 0.40 -5.68
N TRP A 87 -7.10 0.66 -6.53
CA TRP A 87 -6.09 1.69 -6.34
C TRP A 87 -6.44 2.95 -7.14
N THR A 88 -6.20 4.11 -6.56
CA THR A 88 -6.40 5.41 -7.21
C THR A 88 -5.18 6.29 -7.00
N LYS A 89 -4.74 7.00 -8.05
CA LYS A 89 -3.69 8.02 -7.91
C LYS A 89 -4.20 9.18 -7.05
N VAL A 90 -3.36 9.65 -6.14
CA VAL A 90 -3.63 10.83 -5.31
C VAL A 90 -2.46 11.81 -5.42
N THR A 91 -2.52 12.91 -4.67
CA THR A 91 -1.48 13.93 -4.68
C THR A 91 -0.11 13.36 -4.38
N SER A 92 0.86 13.67 -5.25
CA SER A 92 2.26 13.27 -5.11
C SER A 92 2.96 13.91 -3.92
N ILE A 93 3.97 13.24 -3.37
CA ILE A 93 4.92 13.87 -2.44
C ILE A 93 5.84 14.84 -3.19
N SER A 94 6.41 15.81 -2.49
CA SER A 94 7.20 16.89 -3.12
C SER A 94 8.54 16.41 -3.70
N VAL A 95 9.13 15.37 -3.11
CA VAL A 95 10.45 14.85 -3.50
C VAL A 95 10.35 13.35 -3.71
N ARG A 96 10.89 12.88 -4.85
CA ARG A 96 11.02 11.45 -5.15
C ARG A 96 11.87 10.76 -4.10
N ARG A 97 11.43 9.62 -3.58
CA ARG A 97 12.16 8.86 -2.54
C ARG A 97 11.79 7.38 -2.58
N CYS A 98 12.71 6.52 -2.16
CA CYS A 98 12.56 5.08 -2.04
C CYS A 98 13.22 4.59 -0.74
N TYR A 99 12.82 3.41 -0.28
CA TYR A 99 13.26 2.79 0.97
C TYR A 99 13.02 3.63 2.23
N CYS A 100 11.95 4.44 2.22
CA CYS A 100 11.55 5.27 3.35
C CYS A 100 10.46 4.58 4.16
N GLY A 101 10.53 4.68 5.50
CA GLY A 101 9.41 4.35 6.36
C GLY A 101 8.29 5.39 6.21
N SER A 102 7.04 4.96 6.28
CA SER A 102 5.90 5.88 6.34
C SER A 102 5.01 5.58 7.53
N ALA A 103 4.42 6.63 8.09
CA ALA A 103 3.54 6.51 9.23
C ALA A 103 2.46 7.60 9.19
N PHE A 104 1.27 7.27 9.71
CA PHE A 104 0.23 8.25 9.96
C PHE A 104 0.37 8.80 11.38
N ILE A 105 0.64 10.10 11.51
CA ILE A 105 0.89 10.77 12.78
C ILE A 105 0.15 12.11 12.79
N ARG A 106 -0.70 12.33 13.81
CA ARG A 106 -1.42 13.61 14.02
C ARG A 106 -2.18 14.10 12.79
N GLY A 107 -2.89 13.21 12.10
CA GLY A 107 -3.71 13.57 10.94
C GLY A 107 -2.95 13.72 9.62
N ARG A 108 -1.67 13.33 9.56
CA ARG A 108 -0.83 13.45 8.36
C ARG A 108 -0.04 12.17 8.10
N ILE A 109 0.20 11.86 6.83
CA ILE A 109 1.16 10.83 6.43
C ILE A 109 2.55 11.47 6.40
N ALA A 110 3.47 10.93 7.19
CA ALA A 110 4.90 11.22 7.11
C ALA A 110 5.59 10.13 6.26
N VAL A 111 6.48 10.55 5.37
CA VAL A 111 7.27 9.74 4.42
C VAL A 111 8.69 10.30 4.38
#